data_AF-A0A223EQJ3-F1
#
_entry.id   AF-A0A223EQJ3-F1
#
_cell.length_a   1.000
_cell.length_b   1.000
_cell.length_c   1.000
_cell.angle_alpha   90.00
_cell.angle_beta   90.00
_cell.angle_gamma   90.00
#
_symmetry.space_group_name_H-M   'P 1'
#
loop_
_entity.id
_entity.type
_entity.pdbx_description
1 polymer ?
#
loop_
_entity_poly.entity_id
_entity_poly.type
_entity_poly.pdbx_seq_one_letter_code
_entity_poly.pdbx_strand_id
1 'polypeptide(L)'
;MYIEWTETAAEKIAHKVQGQEGYLQLKYDTDGCGCVVSGVTALWWVNEPEEGTEKVETNGISLYVEKSKMIFLDEVMKIDFVPEANSFQLKSPNQILNPRMSYFNKI
;
A
#
# COMPACT_ATOMS: atom_id res chain seq x y z
N MET A 1 -1.91 13.31 -3.99
CA MET A 1 -0.76 12.55 -3.47
C MET A 1 -0.14 11.72 -4.58
N TYR A 2 1.14 11.44 -4.49
CA TYR A 2 1.88 10.57 -5.41
C TYR A 2 2.53 9.41 -4.65
N ILE A 3 2.46 8.20 -5.20
CA ILE A 3 3.09 7.01 -4.62
C ILE A 3 4.09 6.42 -5.61
N GLU A 4 5.37 6.44 -5.23
CA GLU A 4 6.46 5.82 -6.00
C GLU A 4 6.58 4.33 -5.65
N TRP A 5 6.57 3.47 -6.66
CA TRP A 5 7.10 2.11 -6.55
C TRP A 5 8.60 2.16 -6.83
N THR A 6 9.39 1.62 -5.90
CA THR A 6 10.76 1.20 -6.23
C THR A 6 10.73 0.05 -7.24
N GLU A 7 11.82 -0.16 -7.95
CA GLU A 7 11.97 -1.26 -8.91
C GLU A 7 11.70 -2.62 -8.26
N THR A 8 12.30 -2.90 -7.10
CA THR A 8 12.12 -4.15 -6.35
C THR A 8 10.67 -4.36 -5.91
N ALA A 9 9.97 -3.30 -5.50
CA ALA A 9 8.55 -3.39 -5.15
C ALA A 9 7.66 -3.63 -6.37
N ALA A 10 7.94 -2.95 -7.48
CA ALA A 10 7.21 -3.12 -8.74
C ALA A 10 7.33 -4.54 -9.29
N GLU A 11 8.55 -5.09 -9.30
CA GLU A 11 8.78 -6.49 -9.68
C GLU A 11 8.04 -7.46 -8.76
N LYS A 12 8.16 -7.28 -7.44
CA LYS A 12 7.54 -8.19 -6.48
C LYS A 12 6.02 -8.18 -6.58
N ILE A 13 5.40 -7.02 -6.72
CA ILE A 13 3.94 -6.93 -6.83
C ILE A 13 3.45 -7.48 -8.17
N ALA A 14 4.15 -7.21 -9.27
CA ALA A 14 3.82 -7.77 -10.58
C ALA A 14 3.81 -9.31 -10.55
N HIS A 15 4.80 -9.93 -9.92
CA HIS A 15 4.82 -11.38 -9.72
C HIS A 15 3.66 -11.90 -8.86
N LYS A 16 3.26 -11.16 -7.82
CA LYS A 16 2.16 -11.57 -6.93
C LYS A 16 0.79 -11.58 -7.60
N VAL A 17 0.58 -10.67 -8.56
CA VAL A 17 -0.72 -10.46 -9.21
C VAL A 17 -0.74 -10.96 -10.66
N GLN A 18 0.35 -11.59 -11.12
CA GLN A 18 0.49 -12.07 -12.49
C GLN A 18 -0.64 -13.04 -12.85
N GLY A 19 -1.33 -12.76 -13.97
CA GLY A 19 -2.42 -13.60 -14.47
C GLY A 19 -3.72 -13.50 -13.67
N GLN A 20 -3.83 -12.56 -12.74
CA GLN A 20 -5.04 -12.30 -11.96
C GLN A 20 -5.64 -10.96 -12.38
N GLU A 21 -6.96 -10.92 -12.49
CA GLU A 21 -7.71 -9.66 -12.55
C GLU A 21 -7.96 -9.15 -11.13
N GLY A 22 -7.99 -7.84 -10.97
CA GLY A 22 -8.23 -7.21 -9.67
C GLY A 22 -7.60 -5.83 -9.56
N TYR A 23 -7.72 -5.26 -8.36
CA TYR A 23 -7.28 -3.93 -8.03
C TYR A 23 -6.40 -3.97 -6.79
N LEU A 24 -5.36 -3.13 -6.79
CA LEU A 24 -4.48 -2.98 -5.65
C LEU A 24 -4.89 -1.77 -4.82
N GLN A 25 -5.08 -1.98 -3.52
CA GLN A 25 -5.40 -0.91 -2.58
C GLN A 25 -4.33 -0.81 -1.50
N LEU A 26 -3.93 0.42 -1.15
CA LEU A 26 -3.19 0.69 0.07
C LEU A 26 -4.23 0.97 1.16
N LYS A 27 -4.50 -0.03 1.99
CA LYS A 27 -5.41 0.10 3.13
C LYS A 27 -4.69 0.75 4.29
N TYR A 28 -5.40 1.61 5.01
CA TYR A 28 -4.98 2.19 6.28
C TYR A 28 -6.04 1.83 7.32
N ASP A 29 -5.74 0.85 8.17
CA ASP A 29 -6.66 0.39 9.20
C ASP A 29 -6.37 1.09 10.53
N THR A 30 -7.38 1.73 11.10
CA THR A 30 -7.32 2.40 12.40
C THR A 30 -7.93 1.58 13.53
N ASP A 31 -8.60 0.46 13.22
CA ASP A 31 -9.47 -0.26 14.14
C ASP A 31 -8.80 -1.53 14.74
N GLY A 32 -7.48 -1.58 14.69
CA GLY A 32 -6.66 -2.60 15.35
C GLY A 32 -6.78 -2.53 16.88
N CYS A 33 -7.45 -3.52 17.47
CA CYS A 33 -7.79 -3.67 18.88
C CYS A 33 -6.58 -3.59 19.86
N GLY A 34 -6.16 -2.38 20.26
CA GLY A 34 -5.47 -2.19 21.55
C GLY A 34 -4.33 -1.18 21.63
N CYS A 35 -3.90 -0.53 20.55
CA CYS A 35 -2.89 0.55 20.60
C CYS A 35 -3.31 1.70 19.67
N VAL A 36 -3.99 2.68 20.27
CA VAL A 36 -4.97 3.61 19.68
C VAL A 36 -4.36 4.73 18.81
N VAL A 37 -3.13 4.61 18.30
CA VAL A 37 -2.45 5.79 17.70
C VAL A 37 -1.60 5.51 16.45
N SER A 38 -1.48 4.27 16.00
CA SER A 38 -0.67 3.94 14.81
C SER A 38 -1.50 3.08 13.89
N GLY A 39 -2.17 3.71 12.92
CA GLY A 39 -2.89 2.96 11.90
C GLY A 39 -1.95 2.00 11.17
N VAL A 40 -2.44 0.81 10.85
CA VAL A 40 -1.66 -0.23 10.19
C VAL A 40 -1.94 -0.19 8.70
N THR A 41 -0.89 -0.01 7.91
CA THR A 41 -1.01 -0.05 6.45
C THR A 41 -0.81 -1.45 5.90
N ALA A 42 -1.51 -1.77 4.81
CA ALA A 42 -1.37 -3.04 4.10
C ALA A 42 -1.69 -2.87 2.60
N LEU A 43 -1.11 -3.73 1.77
CA LEU A 43 -1.50 -3.86 0.37
C LEU A 43 -2.57 -4.94 0.24
N TRP A 44 -3.73 -4.58 -0.28
CA TRP A 44 -4.84 -5.50 -0.50
C TRP A 44 -5.06 -5.67 -2.00
N TRP A 45 -5.11 -6.92 -2.45
CA TRP A 45 -5.55 -7.28 -3.79
C TRP A 45 -7.01 -7.72 -3.72
N VAL A 46 -7.89 -6.99 -4.40
CA VAL A 46 -9.35 -7.10 -4.29
C VAL A 46 -10.01 -7.22 -5.65
N ASN A 47 -11.21 -7.80 -5.71
CA ASN A 47 -12.00 -7.90 -6.95
C ASN A 47 -12.52 -6.53 -7.41
N GLU A 48 -12.86 -5.65 -6.46
CA GLU A 48 -13.35 -4.29 -6.73
C GLU A 48 -12.79 -3.33 -5.68
N PRO A 49 -12.44 -2.08 -6.04
CA PRO A 49 -12.00 -1.09 -5.06
C PRO A 49 -13.10 -0.78 -4.05
N GLU A 50 -12.76 -0.75 -2.76
CA GLU A 50 -13.66 -0.27 -1.71
C GLU A 50 -14.21 1.14 -1.99
N GLU A 51 -15.45 1.39 -1.54
CA GLU A 51 -16.10 2.70 -1.62
C GLU A 51 -15.25 3.78 -0.92
N GLY A 52 -15.22 4.98 -1.50
CA GLY A 52 -14.44 6.09 -0.96
C GLY A 52 -12.94 5.99 -1.22
N THR A 53 -12.48 4.98 -1.98
CA THR A 53 -11.12 4.95 -2.50
C THR A 53 -11.01 5.66 -3.84
N GLU A 54 -9.87 6.31 -4.07
CA GLU A 54 -9.54 6.96 -5.34
C GLU A 54 -8.20 6.44 -5.86
N LYS A 55 -8.06 6.40 -7.19
CA LYS A 55 -6.82 6.02 -7.86
C LYS A 55 -5.80 7.14 -7.68
N VAL A 56 -4.61 6.80 -7.16
CA VAL A 56 -3.53 7.77 -6.97
C VAL A 56 -2.57 7.79 -8.15
N GLU A 57 -1.88 8.91 -8.34
CA GLU A 57 -0.78 9.00 -9.30
C GLU A 57 0.42 8.16 -8.83
N THR A 58 1.02 7.42 -9.76
CA THR A 58 2.12 6.49 -9.48
C THR A 58 2.91 6.18 -10.75
N ASN A 59 4.17 5.77 -10.60
CA ASN A 59 5.04 5.29 -11.70
C ASN A 59 4.88 3.79 -12.00
N GLY A 60 4.02 3.07 -11.27
CA GLY A 60 3.92 1.61 -11.38
C GLY A 60 2.49 1.11 -11.55
N ILE A 61 2.21 -0.06 -10.97
CA ILE A 61 0.86 -0.64 -10.98
C ILE A 61 -0.14 0.34 -10.35
N SER A 62 -1.34 0.39 -10.92
CA SER A 62 -2.42 1.24 -10.42
C SER A 62 -2.72 0.92 -8.96
N LEU A 63 -2.82 1.95 -8.14
CA LEU A 63 -3.01 1.86 -6.70
C LEU A 63 -4.17 2.75 -6.28
N TYR A 64 -5.01 2.25 -5.38
CA TYR A 64 -6.16 2.97 -4.84
C TYR A 64 -5.98 3.20 -3.34
N VAL A 65 -6.41 4.35 -2.86
CA VAL A 65 -6.26 4.74 -1.45
C VAL A 65 -7.57 5.38 -0.97
N GLU A 66 -7.95 5.09 0.26
CA GLU A 66 -9.13 5.70 0.88
C GLU A 66 -8.90 7.20 1.10
N LYS A 67 -9.73 8.03 0.46
CA LYS A 67 -9.59 9.48 0.49
C LYS A 67 -9.59 10.05 1.90
N SER A 68 -10.43 9.48 2.78
CA SER A 68 -10.55 9.91 4.18
C SER A 68 -9.25 9.67 4.99
N LYS A 69 -8.44 8.69 4.59
CA LYS A 69 -7.22 8.27 5.30
C LYS A 69 -5.95 8.92 4.75
N MET A 70 -6.03 9.59 3.59
CA MET A 70 -4.87 10.28 2.99
C MET A 70 -4.27 11.35 3.91
N ILE A 71 -5.05 11.91 4.84
CA ILE A 71 -4.56 12.87 5.85
C ILE A 71 -3.49 12.29 6.78
N PHE A 72 -3.40 10.96 6.88
CA PHE A 72 -2.38 10.25 7.66
C PHE A 72 -1.13 9.89 6.83
N LEU A 73 -1.10 10.27 5.55
CA LEU A 73 -0.01 10.01 4.62
C LEU A 73 0.60 11.34 4.15
N ASP A 74 1.89 11.34 3.86
CA ASP A 74 2.55 12.49 3.24
C ASP A 74 2.14 12.60 1.76
N GLU A 75 2.32 13.80 1.18
CA GLU A 75 1.98 14.04 -0.23
C GLU A 75 2.74 13.14 -1.20
N VAL A 76 3.97 12.75 -0.83
CA VAL A 76 4.85 11.85 -1.58
C VAL A 76 5.17 10.63 -0.72
N MET A 77 4.70 9.48 -1.15
CA MET A 77 4.94 8.19 -0.51
C MET A 77 5.78 7.30 -1.40
N LYS A 78 6.44 6.31 -0.80
CA LYS A 78 7.24 5.30 -1.50
C LYS A 78 6.91 3.92 -0.95
N ILE A 79 6.63 2.99 -1.86
CA ILE A 79 6.51 1.57 -1.58
C ILE A 79 7.78 0.87 -2.03
N ASP A 80 8.42 0.21 -1.08
CA ASP A 80 9.64 -0.57 -1.25
C ASP A 80 9.38 -2.04 -0.96
N PHE A 81 10.26 -2.92 -1.42
CA PHE A 81 10.31 -4.31 -1.02
C PHE A 81 11.69 -4.62 -0.47
N VAL A 82 11.75 -5.03 0.80
CA VAL A 82 12.99 -5.35 1.52
C VAL A 82 13.23 -6.86 1.44
N PRO A 83 14.16 -7.35 0.60
CA PRO A 83 14.35 -8.77 0.37
C PRO A 83 14.74 -9.54 1.64
N GLU A 84 15.56 -8.93 2.51
CA GLU A 84 16.04 -9.53 3.76
C GLU A 84 14.91 -9.75 4.77
N ALA A 85 13.88 -8.90 4.73
CA ALA A 85 12.67 -9.03 5.54
C ALA A 85 11.54 -9.77 4.82
N ASN A 86 11.69 -10.03 3.51
CA ASN A 86 10.68 -10.54 2.60
C ASN A 86 9.33 -9.81 2.75
N SER A 87 9.37 -8.49 2.93
CA SER A 87 8.19 -7.66 3.21
C SER A 87 8.19 -6.39 2.36
N PHE A 88 7.00 -5.91 2.02
CA PHE A 88 6.88 -4.54 1.54
C PHE A 88 7.15 -3.57 2.69
N GLN A 89 7.50 -2.34 2.34
CA GLN A 89 7.68 -1.24 3.26
C GLN A 89 7.01 0.01 2.70
N LEU A 90 6.32 0.76 3.56
CA LEU A 90 5.79 2.08 3.24
C LEU A 90 6.60 3.14 3.96
N LYS A 91 7.11 4.11 3.21
CA LYS A 91 7.88 5.24 3.74
C LYS A 91 7.57 6.53 3.00
N SER A 92 7.87 7.65 3.63
CA SER A 92 7.93 8.97 3.01
C SER A 92 9.39 9.49 3.03
N PRO A 93 9.68 10.67 2.48
CA PRO A 93 11.01 11.28 2.61
C PRO A 93 11.45 11.49 4.07
N ASN A 94 10.49 11.64 5.00
CA ASN A 94 10.77 12.02 6.38
C ASN A 94 10.83 10.83 7.35
N GLN A 95 10.15 9.72 7.03
CA GLN A 95 9.98 8.62 7.97
C GLN A 95 9.57 7.31 7.31
N ILE A 96 9.81 6.20 7.98
CA ILE A 96 9.25 4.89 7.64
C ILE A 96 7.94 4.73 8.40
N LEU A 97 6.81 4.64 7.69
CA LEU A 97 5.49 4.50 8.29
C LEU A 97 5.21 3.04 8.65
N ASN A 98 5.60 2.13 7.77
CA ASN A 98 5.42 0.70 8.00
C ASN A 98 6.62 -0.09 7.43
N PRO A 99 7.54 -0.55 8.30
CA PRO A 99 8.72 -1.28 7.85
C PRO A 99 8.42 -2.70 7.35
N ARG A 100 7.24 -3.25 7.68
CA ARG A 100 6.81 -4.61 7.35
C ARG A 100 5.35 -4.60 6.92
N MET A 101 5.09 -3.94 5.82
CA MET A 101 3.76 -3.84 5.23
C MET A 101 3.36 -5.18 4.61
N SER A 102 2.27 -5.74 5.13
CA SER A 102 1.72 -7.01 4.64
C SER A 102 1.03 -6.84 3.29
N TYR A 103 1.05 -7.91 2.50
CA TYR A 103 0.21 -8.07 1.32
C TYR A 103 -0.85 -9.14 1.60
N PHE A 104 -2.11 -8.84 1.29
CA PHE A 104 -3.22 -9.77 1.40
C PHE A 104 -3.91 -9.95 0.05
N ASN A 105 -4.09 -11.19 -0.37
CA ASN A 105 -5.03 -11.52 -1.43
C ASN A 105 -6.43 -11.69 -0.80
N LYS A 106 -7.39 -10.87 -1.21
CA LYS A 106 -8.76 -10.80 -0.69
C LYS A 106 -9.80 -11.17 -1.75
N ILE A 107 -9.35 -11.68 -2.89
CA ILE A 107 -10.18 -12.27 -3.94
C ILE A 107 -10.66 -13.66 -3.53
#